data_AF-A0A8H5FSQ5-F1
#
_entry.id   AF-A0A8H5FSQ5-F1
#
_cell.length_a   1.000
_cell.length_b   1.000
_cell.length_c   1.000
_cell.angle_alpha   90.00
_cell.angle_beta   90.00
_cell.angle_gamma   90.00
#
_symmetry.space_group_name_H-M   'P 1'
#
loop_
_entity.id
_entity.type
_entity.pdbx_description
1 polymer ?
#
loop_
_entity_poly.entity_id
_entity_poly.type
_entity_poly.pdbx_seq_one_letter_code
_entity_poly.pdbx_strand_id
1 'polypeptide(L)'
;MEFQYSFIVDPTTYDTEGLCDGIELRKSSFARLEDRGIIRAQQDWAKYVGPLPSQEFRGTMGLKYSFLSVCVPECLPERLEILGYANEFAFLYDDIIDSFTNTEKSTIENEKLLQAFREGAQSGRIIHDPESERGGWKKMQSNILLDLLAIDREGALHIVKAWAAYSQTKQKEFSALEEYLPYRVENAGGRVWIEFVIFAMNLKLSALERSKAEDLTRPAYFALALQNDVCSWEKEYAQAQVERDEQQQSIIMNAISILMQEYNIDTAGAQQLCRLKIKQYVTEYIQVVEDVKQEKSFSVDFVKYIEALKHNLVGHAAWCMTCPRHQPHISFTEEQLQWMRSGVPPGLAESGTPKIENEISASCVKSEGTIGEVALRLDH
;
A
#
# COMPACT_ATOMS: atom_id res chain seq x y z
N MET A 1 15.64 11.29 4.75
CA MET A 1 15.73 9.84 5.05
C MET A 1 16.95 9.28 4.31
N GLU A 2 17.69 8.35 4.91
CA GLU A 2 18.71 7.57 4.19
C GLU A 2 18.01 6.36 3.54
N PHE A 3 18.27 6.13 2.25
CA PHE A 3 17.65 5.06 1.47
C PHE A 3 18.63 3.89 1.33
N GLN A 4 18.25 2.71 1.82
CA GLN A 4 19.11 1.53 1.87
C GLN A 4 18.52 0.35 1.09
N TYR A 5 17.20 0.27 0.95
CA TYR A 5 16.52 -0.91 0.40
C TYR A 5 15.87 -0.67 -0.97
N SER A 6 16.03 0.52 -1.55
CA SER A 6 15.47 0.89 -2.84
C SER A 6 16.41 1.67 -3.74
N PHE A 7 16.03 1.77 -5.01
CA PHE A 7 16.69 2.61 -6.02
C PHE A 7 15.69 3.58 -6.65
N ILE A 8 16.20 4.70 -7.16
CA ILE A 8 15.41 5.67 -7.93
C ILE A 8 15.11 5.06 -9.31
N VAL A 9 13.84 5.10 -9.72
CA VAL A 9 13.41 4.65 -11.04
C VAL A 9 13.65 5.79 -12.04
N ASP A 10 14.15 5.45 -13.24
CA ASP A 10 14.36 6.44 -14.31
C ASP A 10 13.03 7.14 -14.66
N PRO A 11 12.93 8.48 -14.53
CA PRO A 11 11.71 9.23 -14.79
C PRO A 11 11.22 9.14 -16.24
N THR A 12 12.04 8.67 -17.18
CA THR A 12 11.61 8.42 -18.57
C THR A 12 10.88 7.09 -18.76
N THR A 13 10.83 6.24 -17.72
CA THR A 13 10.31 4.86 -17.79
C THR A 13 8.96 4.66 -17.13
N TYR A 14 8.39 5.71 -16.54
CA TYR A 14 7.07 5.72 -15.92
C TYR A 14 6.34 7.02 -16.20
N ASP A 15 5.01 6.99 -16.05
CA ASP A 15 4.17 8.16 -16.12
C ASP A 15 3.23 8.16 -14.91
N THR A 16 3.13 9.31 -14.24
CA THR A 16 2.17 9.55 -13.15
C THR A 16 1.11 10.57 -13.54
N GLU A 17 1.03 10.96 -14.82
CA GLU A 17 0.14 11.99 -15.38
C GLU A 17 0.26 13.35 -14.66
N GLY A 18 1.46 13.61 -14.13
CA GLY A 18 1.79 14.75 -13.29
C GLY A 18 1.00 14.83 -11.97
N LEU A 19 0.46 13.73 -11.46
CA LEU A 19 -0.26 13.69 -10.18
C LEU A 19 0.67 13.89 -8.97
N CYS A 20 1.95 13.53 -9.11
CA CYS A 20 2.94 13.50 -8.03
C CYS A 20 4.23 14.26 -8.40
N ASP A 21 4.10 15.37 -9.13
CA ASP A 21 5.25 16.18 -9.58
C ASP A 21 6.15 16.60 -8.41
N GLY A 22 7.47 16.50 -8.61
CA GLY A 22 8.46 16.84 -7.59
C GLY A 22 8.77 15.73 -6.58
N ILE A 23 8.18 14.53 -6.74
CA ILE A 23 8.50 13.35 -5.93
C ILE A 23 9.14 12.28 -6.83
N GLU A 24 10.34 11.83 -6.47
CA GLU A 24 11.02 10.75 -7.19
C GLU A 24 10.37 9.40 -6.88
N LEU A 25 10.08 8.61 -7.93
CA LEU A 25 9.65 7.23 -7.77
C LEU A 25 10.84 6.37 -7.33
N ARG A 26 10.66 5.63 -6.24
CA ARG A 26 11.60 4.61 -5.79
C ARG A 26 10.96 3.23 -5.85
N LYS A 27 11.77 2.22 -6.13
CA LYS A 27 11.35 0.82 -6.13
C LYS A 27 12.25 0.01 -5.22
N SER A 28 11.66 -0.84 -4.39
CA SER A 28 12.38 -1.79 -3.55
C SER A 28 13.27 -2.70 -4.39
N SER A 29 14.51 -2.87 -3.96
CA SER A 29 15.46 -3.84 -4.54
C SER A 29 15.01 -5.29 -4.32
N PHE A 30 14.01 -5.51 -3.47
CA PHE A 30 13.55 -6.82 -3.02
C PHE A 30 12.14 -7.15 -3.52
N ALA A 31 11.66 -6.50 -4.59
CA ALA A 31 10.29 -6.61 -5.08
C ALA A 31 9.80 -8.06 -5.29
N ARG A 32 10.71 -9.00 -5.61
CA ARG A 32 10.39 -10.43 -5.70
C ARG A 32 9.84 -11.06 -4.41
N LEU A 33 10.19 -10.51 -3.24
CA LEU A 33 9.64 -10.96 -1.96
C LEU A 33 8.17 -10.59 -1.83
N GLU A 34 7.76 -9.43 -2.35
CA GLU A 34 6.35 -9.06 -2.41
C GLU A 34 5.59 -10.02 -3.34
N ASP A 35 6.09 -10.23 -4.56
CA ASP A 35 5.47 -11.16 -5.53
C ASP A 35 5.32 -12.57 -4.94
N ARG A 36 6.32 -13.04 -4.17
CA ARG A 36 6.23 -14.32 -3.44
C ARG A 36 5.09 -14.32 -2.41
N GLY A 37 5.01 -13.27 -1.59
CA GLY A 37 3.96 -13.12 -0.58
C GLY A 37 2.57 -13.10 -1.20
N ILE A 38 2.41 -12.34 -2.29
CA ILE A 38 1.17 -12.25 -3.06
C ILE A 38 0.73 -13.61 -3.58
N ILE A 39 1.61 -14.34 -4.28
CA ILE A 39 1.28 -15.64 -4.86
C ILE A 39 0.97 -16.66 -3.76
N ARG A 40 1.72 -16.64 -2.66
CA ARG A 40 1.42 -17.48 -1.49
C ARG A 40 0.01 -17.19 -0.94
N ALA A 41 -0.40 -15.92 -0.84
CA ALA A 41 -1.74 -15.55 -0.40
C ALA A 41 -2.82 -16.08 -1.34
N GLN A 42 -2.64 -15.95 -2.65
CA GLN A 42 -3.57 -16.47 -3.64
C GLN A 42 -3.68 -18.00 -3.59
N GLN A 43 -2.57 -18.72 -3.36
CA GLN A 43 -2.55 -20.17 -3.21
C GLN A 43 -3.23 -20.64 -1.91
N ASP A 44 -2.93 -19.97 -0.79
CA ASP A 44 -3.56 -20.26 0.49
C ASP A 44 -5.07 -19.96 0.42
N TRP A 45 -5.48 -18.93 -0.31
CA TRP A 45 -6.88 -18.67 -0.59
C TRP A 45 -7.55 -19.80 -1.37
N ALA A 46 -6.95 -20.19 -2.50
CA ALA A 46 -7.43 -21.30 -3.33
C ALA A 46 -7.56 -22.62 -2.54
N LYS A 47 -6.66 -22.82 -1.57
CA LYS A 47 -6.59 -24.02 -0.74
C LYS A 47 -7.59 -24.01 0.43
N TYR A 48 -7.72 -22.89 1.12
CA TYR A 48 -8.44 -22.83 2.39
C TYR A 48 -9.83 -22.19 2.26
N VAL A 49 -10.01 -21.22 1.38
CA VAL A 49 -11.24 -20.44 1.25
C VAL A 49 -12.10 -20.93 0.09
N GLY A 50 -11.52 -21.01 -1.11
CA GLY A 50 -12.27 -21.36 -2.32
C GLY A 50 -11.59 -20.83 -3.59
N PRO A 51 -12.20 -21.03 -4.76
CA PRO A 51 -11.62 -20.58 -6.02
C PRO A 51 -11.38 -19.06 -6.01
N LEU A 52 -10.28 -18.65 -6.63
CA LEU A 52 -10.01 -17.23 -6.87
C LEU A 52 -11.06 -16.66 -7.84
N PRO A 53 -11.36 -15.34 -7.76
CA PRO A 53 -12.26 -14.68 -8.71
C PRO A 53 -11.83 -14.83 -10.18
N SER A 54 -10.52 -14.98 -10.42
CA SER A 54 -9.94 -15.30 -11.72
C SER A 54 -8.71 -16.19 -11.56
N GLN A 55 -8.36 -16.91 -12.63
CA GLN A 55 -7.16 -17.79 -12.65
C GLN A 55 -5.86 -17.00 -12.44
N GLU A 56 -5.84 -15.74 -12.87
CA GLU A 56 -4.73 -14.80 -12.71
C GLU A 56 -5.27 -13.60 -11.92
N PHE A 57 -5.48 -13.78 -10.61
CA PHE A 57 -6.05 -12.75 -9.75
C PHE A 57 -5.21 -11.47 -9.79
N ARG A 58 -5.90 -10.34 -9.96
CA ARG A 58 -5.30 -9.01 -10.19
C ARG A 58 -5.53 -8.14 -8.95
N GLY A 59 -4.78 -8.47 -7.90
CA GLY A 59 -4.73 -7.71 -6.66
C GLY A 59 -3.64 -6.64 -6.71
N THR A 60 -2.61 -6.82 -5.90
CA THR A 60 -1.55 -5.85 -5.63
C THR A 60 -0.34 -5.98 -6.56
N MET A 61 -0.16 -7.13 -7.21
CA MET A 61 0.94 -7.37 -8.12
C MET A 61 0.80 -6.51 -9.38
N GLY A 62 1.91 -5.94 -9.84
CA GLY A 62 1.98 -5.26 -11.12
C GLY A 62 3.04 -5.86 -12.03
N LEU A 63 2.97 -5.55 -13.33
CA LEU A 63 3.95 -6.01 -14.32
C LEU A 63 5.36 -5.49 -14.00
N LYS A 64 5.47 -4.19 -13.66
CA LYS A 64 6.74 -3.53 -13.33
C LYS A 64 6.81 -3.08 -11.88
N TYR A 65 5.67 -2.65 -11.35
CA TYR A 65 5.55 -2.03 -10.03
C TYR A 65 4.49 -2.83 -9.26
N SER A 66 4.91 -3.70 -8.34
CA SER A 66 4.02 -4.28 -7.32
C SER A 66 3.82 -3.25 -6.20
N PHE A 67 2.63 -3.25 -5.59
CA PHE A 67 2.13 -2.13 -4.78
C PHE A 67 3.09 -1.70 -3.66
N LEU A 68 3.43 -2.60 -2.75
CA LEU A 68 4.31 -2.28 -1.61
C LEU A 68 5.72 -1.92 -2.06
N SER A 69 6.21 -2.56 -3.11
CA SER A 69 7.55 -2.32 -3.65
C SER A 69 7.76 -0.88 -4.11
N VAL A 70 6.70 -0.16 -4.49
CA VAL A 70 6.78 1.25 -4.89
C VAL A 70 6.14 2.21 -3.89
N CYS A 71 5.12 1.78 -3.13
CA CYS A 71 4.50 2.62 -2.10
C CYS A 71 5.33 2.71 -0.83
N VAL A 72 5.99 1.61 -0.44
CA VAL A 72 6.86 1.53 0.74
C VAL A 72 8.23 0.98 0.33
N PRO A 73 8.98 1.71 -0.51
CA PRO A 73 10.19 1.19 -1.15
C PRO A 73 11.31 0.87 -0.15
N GLU A 74 11.30 1.53 1.03
CA GLU A 74 12.20 1.26 2.15
C GLU A 74 11.62 0.25 3.17
N CYS A 75 10.65 -0.57 2.76
CA CYS A 75 10.22 -1.72 3.56
C CYS A 75 11.43 -2.63 3.83
N LEU A 76 11.58 -3.05 5.09
CA LEU A 76 12.61 -4.00 5.48
C LEU A 76 12.41 -5.32 4.71
N PRO A 77 13.47 -5.91 4.13
CA PRO A 77 13.35 -7.11 3.30
C PRO A 77 12.66 -8.27 4.02
N GLU A 78 12.98 -8.50 5.29
CA GLU A 78 12.40 -9.56 6.12
C GLU A 78 10.91 -9.36 6.43
N ARG A 79 10.36 -8.16 6.18
CA ARG A 79 8.94 -7.82 6.39
C ARG A 79 8.14 -7.80 5.09
N LEU A 80 8.81 -7.65 3.95
CA LEU A 80 8.15 -7.38 2.67
C LEU A 80 7.24 -8.52 2.19
N GLU A 81 7.66 -9.78 2.37
CA GLU A 81 6.84 -10.92 1.95
C GLU A 81 5.54 -11.04 2.74
N ILE A 82 5.61 -10.97 4.08
CA ILE A 82 4.40 -11.11 4.91
C ILE A 82 3.47 -9.92 4.71
N LEU A 83 4.01 -8.72 4.47
CA LEU A 83 3.19 -7.56 4.11
C LEU A 83 2.56 -7.72 2.73
N GLY A 84 3.28 -8.26 1.74
CA GLY A 84 2.72 -8.61 0.43
C GLY A 84 1.57 -9.62 0.55
N TYR A 85 1.76 -10.68 1.33
CA TYR A 85 0.72 -11.65 1.62
C TYR A 85 -0.51 -10.99 2.27
N ALA A 86 -0.29 -10.17 3.29
CA ALA A 86 -1.33 -9.50 4.05
C ALA A 86 -2.11 -8.47 3.22
N ASN A 87 -1.42 -7.72 2.37
CA ASN A 87 -2.04 -6.74 1.48
C ASN A 87 -2.86 -7.46 0.40
N GLU A 88 -2.35 -8.54 -0.18
CA GLU A 88 -3.12 -9.33 -1.15
C GLU A 88 -4.38 -9.94 -0.53
N PHE A 89 -4.30 -10.43 0.71
CA PHE A 89 -5.47 -10.88 1.45
C PHE A 89 -6.51 -9.75 1.60
N ALA A 90 -6.09 -8.51 1.86
CA ALA A 90 -6.99 -7.36 1.94
C ALA A 90 -7.67 -7.05 0.59
N PHE A 91 -6.98 -7.18 -0.54
CA PHE A 91 -7.56 -7.00 -1.88
C PHE A 91 -8.53 -8.12 -2.27
N LEU A 92 -8.20 -9.37 -1.95
CA LEU A 92 -9.11 -10.51 -2.14
C LEU A 92 -10.38 -10.35 -1.30
N TYR A 93 -10.20 -9.87 -0.06
CA TYR A 93 -11.30 -9.56 0.85
C TYR A 93 -12.19 -8.45 0.29
N ASP A 94 -11.61 -7.33 -0.16
CA ASP A 94 -12.30 -6.18 -0.75
C ASP A 94 -13.18 -6.61 -1.94
N ASP A 95 -12.62 -7.34 -2.91
CA ASP A 95 -13.36 -7.81 -4.08
C ASP A 95 -14.52 -8.76 -3.71
N ILE A 96 -14.36 -9.60 -2.67
CA ILE A 96 -15.45 -10.46 -2.20
C ILE A 96 -16.55 -9.64 -1.53
N ILE A 97 -16.19 -8.71 -0.66
CA ILE A 97 -17.21 -7.92 0.04
C ILE A 97 -18.00 -7.05 -0.95
N ASP A 98 -17.32 -6.47 -1.94
CA ASP A 98 -17.95 -5.69 -3.01
C ASP A 98 -18.78 -6.56 -3.95
N SER A 99 -18.47 -7.86 -4.10
CA SER A 99 -19.29 -8.78 -4.89
C SER A 99 -20.64 -9.13 -4.24
N PHE A 100 -20.82 -8.86 -2.95
CA PHE A 100 -22.09 -9.13 -2.27
C PHE A 100 -23.14 -8.07 -2.64
N THR A 101 -24.01 -8.44 -3.58
CA THR A 101 -25.18 -7.68 -4.01
C THR A 101 -26.17 -7.32 -2.89
N ASN A 102 -26.17 -8.08 -1.79
CA ASN A 102 -26.97 -7.80 -0.61
C ASN A 102 -26.12 -7.10 0.47
N THR A 103 -26.43 -5.83 0.73
CA THR A 103 -25.75 -4.97 1.72
C THR A 103 -25.83 -5.52 3.15
N GLU A 104 -26.90 -6.22 3.52
CA GLU A 104 -27.02 -6.88 4.82
C GLU A 104 -26.07 -8.08 4.92
N LYS A 105 -26.00 -8.89 3.85
CA LYS A 105 -25.04 -10.01 3.77
C LYS A 105 -23.61 -9.49 3.83
N SER A 106 -23.26 -8.50 3.01
CA SER A 106 -21.96 -7.82 3.03
C SER A 106 -21.57 -7.35 4.45
N THR A 107 -22.49 -6.68 5.15
CA THR A 107 -22.27 -6.21 6.53
C THR A 107 -21.99 -7.36 7.50
N ILE A 108 -22.81 -8.42 7.45
CA ILE A 108 -22.65 -9.60 8.32
C ILE A 108 -21.34 -10.33 8.02
N GLU A 109 -20.97 -10.47 6.75
CA GLU A 109 -19.73 -11.09 6.32
C GLU A 109 -18.51 -10.31 6.82
N ASN A 110 -18.52 -8.99 6.63
CA ASN A 110 -17.50 -8.07 7.14
C ASN A 110 -17.37 -8.17 8.67
N GLU A 111 -18.46 -8.06 9.43
CA GLU A 111 -18.42 -8.14 10.90
C GLU A 111 -17.81 -9.45 11.43
N LYS A 112 -18.19 -10.58 10.84
CA LYS A 112 -17.70 -11.92 11.22
C LYS A 112 -16.23 -12.11 10.86
N LEU A 113 -15.76 -11.52 9.77
CA LEU A 113 -14.34 -11.58 9.37
C LEU A 113 -13.48 -10.70 10.28
N LEU A 114 -13.95 -9.51 10.64
CA LEU A 114 -13.30 -8.61 11.60
C LEU A 114 -13.24 -9.22 13.01
N GLN A 115 -14.20 -10.08 13.36
CA GLN A 115 -14.21 -10.76 14.66
C GLN A 115 -12.96 -11.62 14.89
N ALA A 116 -12.42 -12.25 13.85
CA ALA A 116 -11.17 -13.02 13.98
C ALA A 116 -9.98 -12.11 14.32
N PHE A 117 -9.88 -10.93 13.69
CA PHE A 117 -8.85 -9.96 14.08
C PHE A 117 -9.10 -9.38 15.48
N ARG A 118 -10.36 -9.21 15.92
CA ARG A 118 -10.67 -8.85 17.31
C ARG A 118 -10.17 -9.91 18.31
N GLU A 119 -10.41 -11.19 18.03
CA GLU A 119 -9.87 -12.32 18.82
C GLU A 119 -8.33 -12.28 18.87
N GLY A 120 -7.69 -12.06 17.72
CA GLY A 120 -6.24 -11.93 17.58
C GLY A 120 -5.66 -10.74 18.34
N ALA A 121 -6.30 -9.58 18.28
CA ALA A 121 -5.89 -8.36 18.97
C ALA A 121 -5.92 -8.51 20.50
N GLN A 122 -6.87 -9.28 21.03
CA GLN A 122 -7.05 -9.49 22.47
C GLN A 122 -6.17 -10.60 23.02
N SER A 123 -6.06 -11.72 22.29
CA SER A 123 -5.43 -12.95 22.80
C SER A 123 -4.06 -13.25 22.18
N GLY A 124 -3.69 -12.56 21.11
CA GLY A 124 -2.51 -12.87 20.29
C GLY A 124 -2.64 -14.20 19.53
N ARG A 125 -3.86 -14.73 19.40
CA ARG A 125 -4.17 -15.99 18.71
C ARG A 125 -5.51 -15.89 17.98
N ILE A 126 -5.60 -16.53 16.82
CA ILE A 126 -6.85 -16.70 16.08
C ILE A 126 -7.11 -18.19 15.95
N ILE A 127 -8.21 -18.66 16.56
CA ILE A 127 -8.62 -20.05 16.53
C ILE A 127 -9.43 -20.27 15.26
N HIS A 128 -9.03 -21.25 14.46
CA HIS A 128 -9.75 -21.67 13.26
C HIS A 128 -10.18 -23.12 13.42
N ASP A 129 -11.43 -23.40 13.07
CA ASP A 129 -11.97 -24.74 12.93
C ASP A 129 -12.08 -25.05 11.43
N PRO A 130 -11.29 -26.00 10.89
CA PRO A 130 -11.34 -26.39 9.48
C PRO A 130 -12.73 -26.81 9.01
N GLU A 131 -13.58 -27.34 9.91
CA GLU A 131 -14.93 -27.81 9.60
C GLU A 131 -15.97 -26.68 9.62
N SER A 132 -15.60 -25.50 10.10
CA SER A 132 -16.49 -24.34 10.08
C SER A 132 -16.58 -23.75 8.67
N GLU A 133 -17.76 -23.21 8.32
CA GLU A 133 -18.03 -22.53 7.03
C GLU A 133 -16.98 -21.45 6.69
N ARG A 134 -16.22 -20.95 7.69
CA ARG A 134 -15.20 -19.91 7.53
C ARG A 134 -13.82 -20.31 8.06
N GLY A 135 -13.58 -21.61 8.22
CA GLY A 135 -12.32 -22.15 8.71
C GLY A 135 -11.13 -21.63 7.91
N GLY A 136 -11.30 -21.49 6.60
CA GLY A 136 -10.25 -21.00 5.71
C GLY A 136 -9.85 -19.54 5.89
N TRP A 137 -10.83 -18.65 6.06
CA TRP A 137 -10.58 -17.24 6.32
C TRP A 137 -9.82 -17.05 7.62
N LYS A 138 -10.34 -17.65 8.70
CA LYS A 138 -9.69 -17.62 10.01
C LYS A 138 -8.31 -18.26 9.96
N LYS A 139 -8.09 -19.28 9.12
CA LYS A 139 -6.78 -19.90 8.89
C LYS A 139 -5.79 -18.89 8.32
N MET A 140 -6.14 -18.18 7.25
CA MET A 140 -5.27 -17.17 6.64
C MET A 140 -4.99 -16.00 7.59
N GLN A 141 -6.01 -15.49 8.28
CA GLN A 141 -5.84 -14.44 9.29
C GLN A 141 -4.93 -14.88 10.45
N SER A 142 -5.04 -16.14 10.88
CA SER A 142 -4.17 -16.74 11.89
C SER A 142 -2.73 -16.82 11.41
N ASN A 143 -2.50 -17.25 10.16
CA ASN A 143 -1.16 -17.25 9.55
C ASN A 143 -0.57 -15.83 9.50
N ILE A 144 -1.35 -14.83 9.06
CA ILE A 144 -0.92 -13.42 9.05
C ILE A 144 -0.48 -12.98 10.45
N LEU A 145 -1.33 -13.19 11.45
CA LEU A 145 -1.02 -12.79 12.82
C LEU A 145 0.25 -13.48 13.34
N LEU A 146 0.39 -14.79 13.14
CA LEU A 146 1.55 -15.55 13.63
C LEU A 146 2.86 -15.13 12.95
N ASP A 147 2.85 -14.95 11.63
CA ASP A 147 4.02 -14.52 10.87
C ASP A 147 4.44 -13.09 11.28
N LEU A 148 3.49 -12.16 11.45
CA LEU A 148 3.76 -10.81 11.95
C LEU A 148 4.30 -10.83 13.39
N LEU A 149 3.69 -11.61 14.29
CA LEU A 149 4.10 -11.73 15.71
C LEU A 149 5.51 -12.30 15.86
N ALA A 150 5.93 -13.18 14.95
CA ALA A 150 7.27 -13.77 14.96
C ALA A 150 8.36 -12.74 14.64
N ILE A 151 8.01 -11.66 13.92
CA ILE A 151 8.94 -10.59 13.53
C ILE A 151 8.92 -9.45 14.57
N ASP A 152 7.74 -8.87 14.83
CA ASP A 152 7.57 -7.76 15.76
C ASP A 152 6.20 -7.88 16.45
N ARG A 153 6.23 -8.37 17.69
CA ARG A 153 5.02 -8.61 18.48
C ARG A 153 4.20 -7.34 18.69
N GLU A 154 4.84 -6.21 18.96
CA GLU A 154 4.12 -4.97 19.26
C GLU A 154 3.48 -4.43 17.98
N GLY A 155 4.25 -4.32 16.90
CA GLY A 155 3.76 -3.86 15.60
C GLY A 155 2.65 -4.76 15.04
N ALA A 156 2.76 -6.08 15.17
CA ALA A 156 1.72 -7.02 14.77
C ALA A 156 0.39 -6.78 15.49
N LEU A 157 0.44 -6.51 16.80
CA LEU A 157 -0.76 -6.20 17.57
C LEU A 157 -1.37 -4.85 17.18
N HIS A 158 -0.56 -3.87 16.77
CA HIS A 158 -1.07 -2.62 16.23
C HIS A 158 -1.83 -2.81 14.90
N ILE A 159 -1.23 -3.55 13.95
CA ILE A 159 -1.88 -3.88 12.67
C ILE A 159 -3.20 -4.61 12.92
N VAL A 160 -3.19 -5.65 13.74
CA VAL A 160 -4.40 -6.47 13.98
C VAL A 160 -5.47 -5.70 14.76
N LYS A 161 -5.09 -4.77 15.65
CA LYS A 161 -6.04 -3.83 16.27
C LYS A 161 -6.64 -2.87 15.24
N ALA A 162 -5.84 -2.34 14.33
CA ALA A 162 -6.33 -1.47 13.26
C ALA A 162 -7.31 -2.21 12.34
N TRP A 163 -7.00 -3.45 11.94
CA TRP A 163 -7.95 -4.29 11.22
C TRP A 163 -9.18 -4.65 12.04
N ALA A 164 -9.05 -4.95 13.32
CA ALA A 164 -10.19 -5.25 14.19
C ALA A 164 -11.16 -4.07 14.35
N ALA A 165 -10.64 -2.84 14.20
CA ALA A 165 -11.41 -1.60 14.21
C ALA A 165 -11.82 -1.14 12.80
N TYR A 166 -11.29 -1.76 11.74
CA TYR A 166 -11.69 -1.49 10.37
C TYR A 166 -13.18 -1.78 10.21
N SER A 167 -13.84 -0.94 9.46
CA SER A 167 -15.25 -1.08 9.15
C SER A 167 -15.43 -0.64 7.72
N GLN A 168 -15.79 -1.57 6.84
CA GLN A 168 -16.49 -1.20 5.62
C GLN A 168 -17.86 -0.68 6.04
N THR A 169 -17.91 0.62 6.26
CA THR A 169 -19.11 1.37 6.59
C THR A 169 -20.14 1.20 5.47
N LYS A 170 -21.42 1.22 5.82
CA LYS A 170 -22.53 1.11 4.84
C LYS A 170 -22.36 2.14 3.73
N GLN A 171 -22.79 1.78 2.52
CA GLN A 171 -22.95 2.72 1.42
C GLN A 171 -23.71 3.95 1.93
N LYS A 172 -23.06 5.10 1.85
CA LYS A 172 -23.59 6.39 2.29
C LYS A 172 -23.59 7.31 1.08
N GLU A 173 -24.67 8.05 0.89
CA GLU A 173 -24.73 9.10 -0.11
C GLU A 173 -23.99 10.33 0.41
N PHE A 174 -23.20 10.95 -0.47
CA PHE A 174 -22.47 12.18 -0.21
C PHE A 174 -22.80 13.18 -1.31
N SER A 175 -23.10 14.41 -0.94
CA SER A 175 -23.37 15.49 -1.88
C SER A 175 -22.17 16.41 -2.13
N ALA A 176 -21.11 16.26 -1.33
CA ALA A 176 -19.91 17.08 -1.41
C ALA A 176 -18.65 16.25 -1.17
N LEU A 177 -17.58 16.53 -1.91
CA LEU A 177 -16.30 15.84 -1.83
C LEU A 177 -15.68 15.97 -0.43
N GLU A 178 -15.82 17.12 0.21
CA GLU A 178 -15.27 17.41 1.54
C GLU A 178 -15.88 16.52 2.63
N GLU A 179 -17.14 16.12 2.47
CA GLU A 179 -17.82 15.19 3.39
C GLU A 179 -17.45 13.73 3.12
N TYR A 180 -17.16 13.42 1.85
CA TYR A 180 -16.79 12.09 1.39
C TYR A 180 -15.37 11.70 1.79
N LEU A 181 -14.40 12.60 1.66
CA LEU A 181 -12.98 12.28 1.83
C LEU A 181 -12.61 11.66 3.19
N PRO A 182 -13.05 12.21 4.35
CA PRO A 182 -12.77 11.57 5.64
C PRO A 182 -13.33 10.15 5.73
N TYR A 183 -14.53 9.93 5.19
CA TYR A 183 -15.13 8.60 5.14
C TYR A 183 -14.34 7.68 4.20
N ARG A 184 -13.94 8.18 3.02
CA ARG A 184 -13.24 7.40 2.02
C ARG A 184 -11.88 6.92 2.50
N VAL A 185 -11.15 7.74 3.26
CA VAL A 185 -9.87 7.32 3.88
C VAL A 185 -10.08 6.14 4.83
N GLU A 186 -11.12 6.16 5.64
CA GLU A 186 -11.43 5.05 6.55
C GLU A 186 -11.87 3.81 5.78
N ASN A 187 -12.75 3.98 4.79
CA ASN A 187 -13.23 2.90 3.91
C ASN A 187 -12.09 2.24 3.12
N ALA A 188 -11.12 3.02 2.62
CA ALA A 188 -9.93 2.53 1.92
C ALA A 188 -8.88 1.90 2.85
N GLY A 189 -9.15 1.79 4.15
CA GLY A 189 -8.25 1.14 5.11
C GLY A 189 -7.09 2.03 5.57
N GLY A 190 -7.24 3.36 5.54
CA GLY A 190 -6.18 4.31 5.91
C GLY A 190 -5.52 4.02 7.26
N ARG A 191 -6.30 3.71 8.31
CA ARG A 191 -5.76 3.34 9.64
C ARG A 191 -4.90 2.08 9.62
N VAL A 192 -5.30 1.08 8.85
CA VAL A 192 -4.52 -0.15 8.67
C VAL A 192 -3.22 0.20 7.96
N TRP A 193 -3.29 1.05 6.93
CA TRP A 193 -2.14 1.47 6.15
C TRP A 193 -1.09 2.21 6.99
N ILE A 194 -1.51 3.08 7.91
CA ILE A 194 -0.62 3.75 8.89
C ILE A 194 0.24 2.69 9.60
N GLU A 195 -0.39 1.67 10.17
CA GLU A 195 0.30 0.64 10.93
C GLU A 195 1.16 -0.28 10.05
N PHE A 196 0.75 -0.50 8.79
CA PHE A 196 1.56 -1.20 7.79
C PHE A 196 2.88 -0.48 7.52
N VAL A 197 2.86 0.83 7.27
CA VAL A 197 4.08 1.60 7.00
C VAL A 197 5.01 1.61 8.23
N ILE A 198 4.45 1.81 9.42
CA ILE A 198 5.20 1.77 10.68
C ILE A 198 5.86 0.40 10.88
N PHE A 199 5.12 -0.69 10.65
CA PHE A 199 5.66 -2.04 10.73
C PHE A 199 6.70 -2.30 9.64
N ALA A 200 6.43 -1.94 8.39
CA ALA A 200 7.32 -2.17 7.25
C ALA A 200 8.72 -1.60 7.48
N MET A 201 8.78 -0.40 8.07
CA MET A 201 10.01 0.36 8.28
C MET A 201 10.55 0.26 9.72
N ASN A 202 9.92 -0.56 10.57
CA ASN A 202 10.27 -0.72 11.99
C ASN A 202 10.34 0.59 12.78
N LEU A 203 9.38 1.49 12.55
CA LEU A 203 9.37 2.81 13.18
C LEU A 203 8.76 2.74 14.58
N LYS A 204 9.30 3.53 15.52
CA LYS A 204 8.81 3.59 16.90
C LYS A 204 8.20 4.96 17.19
N LEU A 205 6.89 5.04 17.03
CA LEU A 205 6.10 6.25 17.26
C LEU A 205 5.43 6.20 18.63
N SER A 206 5.54 7.29 19.40
CA SER A 206 4.79 7.47 20.64
C SER A 206 3.28 7.60 20.41
N ALA A 207 2.47 7.42 21.45
CA ALA A 207 1.01 7.60 21.35
C ALA A 207 0.62 9.02 20.89
N LEU A 208 1.36 10.04 21.32
CA LEU A 208 1.14 11.43 20.89
C LEU A 208 1.47 11.62 19.40
N GLU A 209 2.58 11.05 18.94
CA GLU A 209 2.96 11.11 17.53
C GLU A 209 1.98 10.36 16.64
N ARG A 210 1.48 9.19 17.07
CA ARG A 210 0.42 8.46 16.36
C ARG A 210 -0.85 9.28 16.24
N SER A 211 -1.26 9.97 17.30
CA SER A 211 -2.40 10.88 17.25
C SER A 211 -2.17 12.05 16.29
N LYS A 212 -0.97 12.64 16.30
CA LYS A 212 -0.62 13.73 15.37
C LYS A 212 -0.47 13.27 13.92
N ALA A 213 -0.09 12.01 13.69
CA ALA A 213 0.03 11.44 12.36
C ALA A 213 -1.30 11.56 11.61
N GLU A 214 -2.44 11.25 12.26
CA GLU A 214 -3.76 11.31 11.63
C GLU A 214 -4.06 12.72 11.05
N ASP A 215 -3.69 13.78 11.78
CA ASP A 215 -3.89 15.16 11.32
C ASP A 215 -2.92 15.57 10.21
N LEU A 216 -1.63 15.31 10.41
CA LEU A 216 -0.57 15.76 9.50
C LEU A 216 -0.57 14.99 8.17
N THR A 217 -1.02 13.75 8.18
CA THR A 217 -1.05 12.89 6.98
C THR A 217 -2.34 13.00 6.19
N ARG A 218 -3.33 13.76 6.67
CA ARG A 218 -4.63 13.92 6.01
C ARG A 218 -4.52 14.29 4.52
N PRO A 219 -3.70 15.27 4.10
CA PRO A 219 -3.57 15.59 2.67
C PRO A 219 -3.03 14.40 1.85
N ALA A 220 -2.05 13.64 2.37
CA ALA A 220 -1.55 12.45 1.69
C ALA A 220 -2.64 11.39 1.52
N TYR A 221 -3.41 11.10 2.57
CA TYR A 221 -4.48 10.11 2.50
C TYR A 221 -5.64 10.54 1.61
N PHE A 222 -5.98 11.84 1.56
CA PHE A 222 -6.95 12.36 0.60
C PHE A 222 -6.45 12.20 -0.84
N ALA A 223 -5.18 12.53 -1.11
CA ALA A 223 -4.60 12.31 -2.43
C ALA A 223 -4.61 10.83 -2.83
N LEU A 224 -4.23 9.90 -1.93
CA LEU A 224 -4.27 8.46 -2.19
C LEU A 224 -5.67 7.95 -2.48
N ALA A 225 -6.67 8.37 -1.68
CA ALA A 225 -8.07 8.04 -1.90
C ALA A 225 -8.55 8.48 -3.29
N LEU A 226 -8.30 9.75 -3.65
CA LEU A 226 -8.68 10.30 -4.95
C LEU A 226 -7.93 9.65 -6.11
N GLN A 227 -6.65 9.34 -5.94
CA GLN A 227 -5.89 8.58 -6.95
C GLN A 227 -6.53 7.22 -7.20
N ASN A 228 -6.92 6.51 -6.13
CA ASN A 228 -7.60 5.24 -6.25
C ASN A 228 -8.91 5.40 -7.03
N ASP A 229 -9.75 6.36 -6.63
CA ASP A 229 -11.03 6.65 -7.27
C ASP A 229 -10.89 6.97 -8.77
N VAL A 230 -9.87 7.74 -9.16
CA VAL A 230 -9.58 8.01 -10.58
C VAL A 230 -9.24 6.74 -11.34
N CYS A 231 -8.43 5.86 -10.74
CA CYS A 231 -7.89 4.69 -11.41
C CYS A 231 -8.86 3.49 -11.38
N SER A 232 -9.72 3.42 -10.39
CA SER A 232 -10.75 2.40 -10.25
C SER A 232 -12.07 2.78 -10.92
N TRP A 233 -12.26 4.04 -11.34
CA TRP A 233 -13.51 4.54 -11.89
C TRP A 233 -14.13 3.63 -12.96
N GLU A 234 -13.36 3.23 -13.98
CA GLU A 234 -13.91 2.40 -15.07
C GLU A 234 -14.37 1.03 -14.57
N LYS A 235 -13.64 0.43 -13.62
CA LYS A 235 -13.99 -0.85 -12.98
C LYS A 235 -15.30 -0.70 -12.19
N GLU A 236 -15.36 0.30 -11.32
CA GLU A 236 -16.48 0.54 -10.42
C GLU A 236 -17.73 0.98 -11.17
N TYR A 237 -17.57 1.82 -12.19
CA TYR A 237 -18.68 2.23 -13.06
C TYR A 237 -19.26 1.04 -13.82
N ALA A 238 -18.42 0.17 -14.39
CA ALA A 238 -18.88 -1.03 -15.09
C ALA A 238 -19.63 -1.98 -14.14
N GLN A 239 -19.12 -2.20 -12.93
CA GLN A 239 -19.78 -2.99 -11.89
C GLN A 239 -21.15 -2.40 -11.54
N ALA A 240 -21.23 -1.09 -11.34
CA ALA A 240 -22.48 -0.41 -11.02
C ALA A 240 -23.52 -0.46 -12.15
N GLN A 241 -23.10 -0.58 -13.42
CA GLN A 241 -24.04 -0.83 -14.53
C GLN A 241 -24.66 -2.22 -14.43
N VAL A 242 -23.86 -3.26 -14.15
CA VAL A 242 -24.35 -4.63 -13.98
C VAL A 242 -25.37 -4.72 -12.85
N GLU A 243 -25.08 -4.11 -11.70
CA GLU A 243 -25.98 -4.08 -10.55
C GLU A 243 -27.32 -3.37 -10.84
N ARG A 244 -27.28 -2.29 -11.63
CA ARG A 244 -28.49 -1.58 -12.07
C ARG A 244 -29.38 -2.45 -12.96
N ASP A 245 -28.78 -3.19 -13.89
CA ASP A 245 -29.52 -4.10 -14.78
C ASP A 245 -30.18 -5.25 -13.99
N GLU A 246 -29.59 -5.64 -12.85
CA GLU A 246 -30.14 -6.61 -11.90
C GLU A 246 -31.22 -6.02 -10.96
N GLN A 247 -31.73 -4.81 -11.25
CA GLN A 247 -32.76 -4.08 -10.47
C GLN A 247 -32.34 -3.75 -9.03
N GLN A 248 -31.05 -3.59 -8.76
CA GLN A 248 -30.54 -3.19 -7.46
C GLN A 248 -30.25 -1.68 -7.42
N GLN A 249 -30.38 -1.07 -6.24
CA GLN A 249 -29.88 0.30 -6.02
C GLN A 249 -28.35 0.24 -6.01
N SER A 250 -27.71 0.81 -7.03
CA SER A 250 -26.25 0.90 -7.11
C SER A 250 -25.79 2.33 -6.81
N ILE A 251 -25.10 2.49 -5.68
CA ILE A 251 -24.40 3.72 -5.29
C ILE A 251 -22.92 3.54 -5.62
N ILE A 252 -22.39 4.37 -6.51
CA ILE A 252 -20.95 4.39 -6.81
C ILE A 252 -20.25 5.25 -5.75
N MET A 253 -19.55 4.61 -4.80
CA MET A 253 -18.79 5.29 -3.75
C MET A 253 -17.44 5.80 -4.27
N ASN A 254 -17.47 6.70 -5.25
CA ASN A 254 -16.28 7.21 -5.94
C ASN A 254 -16.36 8.73 -6.08
N ALA A 255 -15.25 9.43 -5.84
CA ALA A 255 -15.15 10.87 -5.98
C ALA A 255 -15.61 11.41 -7.34
N ILE A 256 -15.42 10.68 -8.44
CA ILE A 256 -15.87 11.09 -9.76
C ILE A 256 -17.39 11.24 -9.80
N SER A 257 -18.14 10.26 -9.27
CA SER A 257 -19.61 10.32 -9.19
C SER A 257 -20.07 11.50 -8.33
N ILE A 258 -19.39 11.74 -7.21
CA ILE A 258 -19.72 12.82 -6.29
C ILE A 258 -19.45 14.19 -6.92
N LEU A 259 -18.31 14.36 -7.60
CA LEU A 259 -17.96 15.60 -8.30
C LEU A 259 -18.90 15.91 -9.47
N MET A 260 -19.34 14.89 -10.21
CA MET A 260 -20.36 15.05 -11.25
C MET A 260 -21.66 15.64 -10.66
N GLN A 261 -22.09 15.14 -9.49
CA GLN A 261 -23.29 15.60 -8.79
C GLN A 261 -23.09 16.99 -8.16
N GLU A 262 -22.02 17.19 -7.40
CA GLU A 262 -21.73 18.43 -6.67
C GLU A 262 -21.59 19.64 -7.60
N TYR A 263 -20.92 19.47 -8.75
CA TYR A 263 -20.63 20.56 -9.68
C TYR A 263 -21.49 20.55 -10.95
N ASN A 264 -22.38 19.57 -11.11
CA ASN A 264 -23.19 19.37 -12.31
C ASN A 264 -22.35 19.37 -13.60
N ILE A 265 -21.32 18.52 -13.61
CA ILE A 265 -20.36 18.35 -14.71
C ILE A 265 -20.37 16.92 -15.23
N ASP A 266 -19.87 16.72 -16.45
CA ASP A 266 -19.71 15.38 -17.03
C ASP A 266 -18.53 14.61 -16.42
N THR A 267 -18.41 13.33 -16.79
CA THR A 267 -17.36 12.44 -16.27
C THR A 267 -15.96 12.96 -16.59
N ALA A 268 -15.74 13.52 -17.77
CA ALA A 268 -14.44 14.09 -18.17
C ALA A 268 -14.08 15.30 -17.30
N GLY A 269 -15.03 16.21 -17.07
CA GLY A 269 -14.88 17.34 -16.17
C GLY A 269 -14.60 16.92 -14.73
N ALA A 270 -15.33 15.91 -14.23
CA ALA A 270 -15.14 15.37 -12.88
C ALA A 270 -13.77 14.70 -12.71
N GLN A 271 -13.31 13.91 -13.69
CA GLN A 271 -11.96 13.34 -13.69
C GLN A 271 -10.89 14.43 -13.69
N GLN A 272 -11.03 15.47 -14.52
CA GLN A 272 -10.08 16.58 -14.53
C GLN A 272 -10.05 17.33 -13.19
N LEU A 273 -11.22 17.60 -12.60
CA LEU A 273 -11.33 18.26 -11.30
C LEU A 273 -10.72 17.42 -10.17
N CYS A 274 -10.97 16.10 -10.18
CA CYS A 274 -10.39 15.16 -9.23
C CYS A 274 -8.85 15.17 -9.31
N ARG A 275 -8.29 15.15 -10.54
CA ARG A 275 -6.85 15.25 -10.77
C ARG A 275 -6.24 16.55 -10.25
N LEU A 276 -6.94 17.67 -10.40
CA LEU A 276 -6.53 18.95 -9.82
C LEU A 276 -6.52 18.91 -8.29
N LYS A 277 -7.53 18.29 -7.67
CA LYS A 277 -7.60 18.09 -6.21
C LYS A 277 -6.48 17.18 -5.71
N ILE A 278 -6.13 16.11 -6.42
CA ILE A 278 -4.96 15.27 -6.11
C ILE A 278 -3.70 16.13 -6.05
N LYS A 279 -3.41 16.91 -7.10
CA LYS A 279 -2.21 17.77 -7.16
C LYS A 279 -2.18 18.80 -6.02
N GLN A 280 -3.33 19.37 -5.69
CA GLN A 280 -3.47 20.28 -4.55
C GLN A 280 -3.04 19.59 -3.25
N TYR A 281 -3.63 18.44 -2.92
CA TYR A 281 -3.32 17.72 -1.69
C TYR A 281 -1.88 17.17 -1.64
N VAL A 282 -1.31 16.76 -2.77
CA VAL A 282 0.12 16.39 -2.86
C VAL A 282 1.01 17.59 -2.54
N THR A 283 0.71 18.76 -3.08
CA THR A 283 1.46 19.99 -2.80
C THR A 283 1.36 20.39 -1.33
N GLU A 284 0.15 20.36 -0.76
CA GLU A 284 -0.07 20.58 0.68
C GLU A 284 0.73 19.60 1.53
N TYR A 285 0.77 18.32 1.14
CA TYR A 285 1.51 17.31 1.89
C TYR A 285 3.03 17.50 1.82
N ILE A 286 3.57 17.89 0.67
CA ILE A 286 5.00 18.20 0.54
C ILE A 286 5.38 19.32 1.53
N GLN A 287 4.53 20.34 1.69
CA GLN A 287 4.77 21.40 2.67
C GLN A 287 4.76 20.84 4.10
N VAL A 288 3.80 19.97 4.45
CA VAL A 288 3.77 19.32 5.78
C VAL A 288 5.06 18.55 6.06
N VAL A 289 5.60 17.84 5.07
CA VAL A 289 6.86 17.10 5.23
C VAL A 289 8.02 18.04 5.56
N GLU A 290 8.10 19.18 4.88
CA GLU A 290 9.17 20.16 5.13
C GLU A 290 9.01 20.88 6.48
N ASP A 291 7.78 21.17 6.91
CA ASP A 291 7.50 21.74 8.23
C ASP A 291 7.88 20.76 9.36
N VAL A 292 7.50 19.48 9.22
CA VAL A 292 7.83 18.43 10.19
C VAL A 292 9.34 18.20 10.30
N LYS A 293 10.09 18.31 9.20
CA LYS A 293 11.56 18.19 9.21
C LYS A 293 12.25 19.31 10.00
N GLN A 294 11.65 20.49 10.06
CA GLN A 294 12.19 21.64 10.79
C GLN A 294 11.84 21.63 12.27
N GLU A 295 10.77 20.90 12.64
CA GLU A 295 10.26 20.81 14.00
C GLU A 295 11.08 19.82 14.86
N LYS A 296 11.80 20.34 15.84
CA LYS A 296 12.72 19.55 16.69
C LYS A 296 12.02 18.72 17.76
N SER A 297 10.73 18.94 18.00
CA SER A 297 9.97 18.19 19.02
C SER A 297 9.56 16.79 18.56
N PHE A 298 9.66 16.48 17.27
CA PHE A 298 9.34 15.16 16.74
C PHE A 298 10.53 14.19 16.79
N SER A 299 10.25 12.91 17.01
CA SER A 299 11.26 11.87 16.89
C SER A 299 11.72 11.70 15.44
N VAL A 300 12.94 11.18 15.27
CA VAL A 300 13.49 10.84 13.96
C VAL A 300 12.59 9.84 13.22
N ASP A 301 11.99 8.88 13.94
CA ASP A 301 11.10 7.88 13.35
C ASP A 301 9.77 8.46 12.90
N PHE A 302 9.23 9.45 13.62
CA PHE A 302 8.06 10.19 13.16
C PHE A 302 8.36 11.01 11.90
N VAL A 303 9.50 11.70 11.84
CA VAL A 303 9.91 12.43 10.63
C VAL A 303 10.09 11.46 9.45
N LYS A 304 10.68 10.28 9.68
CA LYS A 304 10.77 9.23 8.65
C LYS A 304 9.40 8.73 8.20
N TYR A 305 8.47 8.51 9.12
CA TYR A 305 7.10 8.09 8.77
C TYR A 305 6.40 9.11 7.86
N ILE A 306 6.47 10.39 8.22
CA ILE A 306 5.90 11.48 7.40
C ILE A 306 6.61 11.56 6.03
N GLU A 307 7.94 11.45 5.99
CA GLU A 307 8.65 11.45 4.70
C GLU A 307 8.31 10.23 3.83
N ALA A 308 8.05 9.05 4.43
CA ALA A 308 7.72 7.83 3.71
C ALA A 308 6.40 7.94 2.89
N LEU A 309 5.42 8.70 3.36
CA LEU A 309 4.15 8.85 2.63
C LEU A 309 4.29 9.62 1.31
N LYS A 310 5.36 10.38 1.08
CA LYS A 310 5.66 10.90 -0.27
C LYS A 310 5.84 9.78 -1.27
N HIS A 311 6.55 8.72 -0.88
CA HIS A 311 6.76 7.55 -1.73
C HIS A 311 5.48 6.74 -1.92
N ASN A 312 4.57 6.78 -0.96
CA ASN A 312 3.23 6.20 -1.11
C ASN A 312 2.48 6.91 -2.24
N LEU A 313 2.52 8.24 -2.30
CA LEU A 313 1.82 9.03 -3.33
C LEU A 313 2.31 8.72 -4.76
N VAL A 314 3.62 8.81 -4.99
CA VAL A 314 4.20 8.56 -6.33
C VAL A 314 4.17 7.07 -6.68
N GLY A 315 4.38 6.19 -5.70
CA GLY A 315 4.32 4.75 -5.87
C GLY A 315 2.92 4.27 -6.24
N HIS A 316 1.90 4.77 -5.53
CA HIS A 316 0.50 4.46 -5.81
C HIS A 316 0.11 4.94 -7.20
N ALA A 317 0.45 6.18 -7.58
CA ALA A 317 0.22 6.69 -8.92
C ALA A 317 0.87 5.80 -10.01
N ALA A 318 2.16 5.48 -9.88
CA ALA A 318 2.87 4.63 -10.85
C ALA A 318 2.31 3.20 -10.93
N TRP A 319 1.93 2.62 -9.78
CA TRP A 319 1.25 1.32 -9.72
C TRP A 319 -0.09 1.38 -10.43
N CYS A 320 -0.96 2.35 -10.11
CA CYS A 320 -2.29 2.47 -10.70
C CYS A 320 -2.28 2.57 -12.23
N MET A 321 -1.31 3.29 -12.81
CA MET A 321 -1.17 3.44 -14.25
C MET A 321 -0.71 2.16 -14.96
N THR A 322 -0.22 1.16 -14.22
CA THR A 322 0.42 -0.04 -14.80
C THR A 322 -0.07 -1.36 -14.21
N CYS A 323 -0.92 -1.34 -13.19
CA CYS A 323 -1.37 -2.55 -12.52
C CYS A 323 -2.49 -3.23 -13.33
N PRO A 324 -2.44 -4.56 -13.52
CA PRO A 324 -3.50 -5.30 -14.22
C PRO A 324 -4.90 -5.14 -13.60
N ARG A 325 -4.98 -4.75 -12.32
CA ARG A 325 -6.23 -4.49 -11.58
C ARG A 325 -7.03 -3.35 -12.19
N HIS A 326 -6.36 -2.26 -12.58
CA HIS A 326 -6.99 -1.07 -13.16
C HIS A 326 -6.79 -1.00 -14.68
N GLN A 327 -5.75 -1.66 -15.20
CA GLN A 327 -5.40 -1.70 -16.62
C GLN A 327 -5.61 -3.11 -17.19
N PRO A 328 -6.82 -3.48 -17.62
CA PRO A 328 -7.15 -4.86 -17.97
C PRO A 328 -6.34 -5.42 -19.14
N HIS A 329 -5.80 -4.54 -20.00
CA HIS A 329 -4.96 -4.87 -21.14
C HIS A 329 -3.50 -5.21 -20.77
N ILE A 330 -3.07 -4.93 -19.54
CA ILE A 330 -1.73 -5.27 -19.04
C ILE A 330 -1.75 -6.69 -18.48
N SER A 331 -0.74 -7.49 -18.86
CA SER A 331 -0.49 -8.82 -18.32
C SER A 331 0.74 -8.83 -17.41
N PHE A 332 0.88 -9.88 -16.60
CA PHE A 332 2.05 -10.11 -15.77
C PHE A 332 3.26 -10.55 -16.61
N THR A 333 4.45 -10.54 -16.01
CA THR A 333 5.64 -11.15 -16.64
C THR A 333 5.48 -12.66 -16.77
N GLU A 334 6.23 -13.29 -17.68
CA GLU A 334 6.25 -14.76 -17.80
C GLU A 334 6.71 -15.43 -16.49
N GLU A 335 7.67 -14.83 -15.77
CA GLU A 335 8.12 -15.31 -14.45
C GLU A 335 6.98 -15.32 -13.43
N GLN A 336 6.25 -14.21 -13.31
CA GLN A 336 5.09 -14.10 -12.42
C GLN A 336 3.99 -15.10 -12.80
N LEU A 337 3.65 -15.22 -14.09
CA LEU A 337 2.66 -16.20 -14.58
C LEU A 337 3.08 -17.65 -14.27
N GLN A 338 4.37 -17.96 -14.44
CA GLN A 338 4.90 -19.28 -14.09
C GLN A 338 4.74 -19.55 -12.59
N TRP A 339 5.06 -18.58 -11.73
CA TRP A 339 4.91 -18.72 -10.28
C TRP A 339 3.44 -18.86 -9.87
N MET A 340 2.52 -18.13 -10.50
CA MET A 340 1.08 -18.28 -10.23
C MET A 340 0.59 -19.70 -10.58
N ARG A 341 1.06 -20.27 -11.69
CA ARG A 341 0.63 -21.60 -12.19
C ARG A 341 1.29 -22.76 -11.45
N SER A 342 2.58 -22.65 -11.16
CA SER A 342 3.41 -23.75 -10.66
C SER A 342 3.85 -23.58 -9.21
N GLY A 343 3.55 -22.43 -8.62
CA GLY A 343 4.07 -22.01 -7.32
C GLY A 343 5.45 -21.38 -7.40
N VAL A 344 5.79 -20.67 -6.33
CA VAL A 344 7.08 -20.00 -6.18
C VAL A 344 8.18 -21.06 -6.00
N PRO A 345 9.27 -21.01 -6.79
CA PRO A 345 10.38 -21.96 -6.65
C PRO A 345 10.99 -21.97 -5.23
N PRO A 346 11.33 -23.15 -4.68
CA PRO A 346 12.05 -23.24 -3.41
C PRO A 346 13.46 -22.62 -3.55
N GLY A 347 13.90 -21.82 -2.57
CA GLY A 347 15.26 -21.24 -2.50
C GLY A 347 15.39 -19.76 -2.85
N LEU A 348 14.31 -19.07 -3.26
CA LEU A 348 14.34 -17.62 -3.56
C LEU A 348 14.77 -16.73 -2.37
N ALA A 349 14.71 -17.25 -1.14
CA ALA A 349 15.11 -16.52 0.08
C ALA A 349 16.60 -16.15 0.15
N GLU A 350 17.49 -16.83 -0.60
CA GLU A 350 18.94 -16.63 -0.47
C GLU A 350 19.52 -15.60 -1.46
N SER A 351 18.78 -15.23 -2.51
CA SER A 351 19.27 -14.33 -3.56
C SER A 351 19.04 -12.84 -3.29
N GLY A 352 18.39 -12.50 -2.18
CA GLY A 352 17.97 -11.14 -1.86
C GLY A 352 19.03 -10.28 -1.20
N THR A 353 20.02 -10.83 -0.50
CA THR A 353 21.07 -9.99 0.12
C THR A 353 22.03 -9.50 -0.96
N PRO A 354 22.07 -8.20 -1.32
CA PRO A 354 23.11 -7.72 -2.21
C PRO A 354 24.43 -7.88 -1.46
N LYS A 355 25.37 -8.67 -2.00
CA LYS A 355 26.77 -8.45 -1.68
C LYS A 355 27.08 -7.04 -2.18
N ILE A 356 27.31 -6.12 -1.26
CA ILE A 356 27.90 -4.81 -1.58
C ILE A 356 29.32 -5.10 -2.06
N GLU A 357 29.46 -5.38 -3.35
CA GLU A 357 30.77 -5.40 -4.01
C GLU A 357 31.14 -3.93 -4.28
N ASN A 358 32.01 -3.41 -3.43
CA ASN A 358 32.67 -2.12 -3.64
C ASN A 358 33.55 -2.19 -4.89
N GLU A 359 32.98 -1.85 -6.06
CA GLU A 359 33.78 -1.39 -7.20
C GLU A 359 33.90 0.13 -7.16
N ILE A 360 34.77 0.62 -6.28
CA ILE A 360 35.38 1.94 -6.46
C ILE A 360 36.36 1.80 -7.62
N SER A 361 35.89 2.05 -8.85
CA SER A 361 36.79 2.23 -9.98
C SER A 361 37.48 3.59 -9.84
N ALA A 362 38.74 3.53 -9.44
CA ALA A 362 39.67 4.65 -9.44
C ALA A 362 39.84 5.17 -10.87
N SER A 363 39.19 6.28 -11.19
CA SER A 363 39.55 7.10 -12.35
C SER A 363 39.27 8.57 -12.12
N CYS A 364 39.92 9.16 -11.12
CA CYS A 364 40.23 10.57 -11.20
C CYS A 364 41.49 10.91 -10.41
N VAL A 365 42.23 11.90 -10.91
CA VAL A 365 43.47 12.48 -10.39
C VAL A 365 44.77 11.86 -10.94
N LYS A 366 45.08 12.23 -12.18
CA LYS A 366 46.45 12.58 -12.58
C LYS A 366 46.51 14.09 -12.82
N SER A 367 47.14 14.83 -11.93
CA SER A 367 47.83 16.08 -12.23
C SER A 367 48.61 16.51 -10.99
N GLU A 368 49.94 16.54 -11.13
CA GLU A 368 50.89 17.54 -10.58
C GLU A 368 50.84 17.83 -9.05
N GLY A 369 51.93 17.92 -8.31
CA GLY A 369 53.34 18.07 -8.59
C GLY A 369 54.10 18.14 -7.26
N THR A 370 55.40 17.97 -7.36
CA THR A 370 56.39 17.85 -6.29
C THR A 370 56.51 19.11 -5.42
N ILE A 371 57.02 18.91 -4.19
CA ILE A 371 57.88 19.78 -3.35
C ILE A 371 57.26 20.09 -1.97
N GLY A 372 57.98 19.73 -0.91
CA GLY A 372 57.89 20.41 0.38
C GLY A 372 58.05 19.53 1.62
N GLU A 373 59.27 19.07 1.91
CA GLU A 373 59.68 18.76 3.28
C GLU A 373 59.44 19.99 4.18
N VAL A 374 59.07 19.78 5.45
CA VAL A 374 59.75 20.32 6.66
C VAL A 374 58.87 20.14 7.93
N ALA A 375 59.45 19.38 8.85
CA ALA A 375 59.45 19.48 10.32
C ALA A 375 58.15 19.43 11.16
N LEU A 376 58.08 18.35 11.97
CA LEU A 376 57.58 18.39 13.35
C LEU A 376 58.72 17.97 14.30
N ARG A 377 59.18 18.92 15.12
CA ARG A 377 59.86 18.73 16.43
C ARG A 377 59.14 19.70 17.37
N LEU A 378 58.36 19.18 18.31
CA LEU A 378 58.67 18.97 19.74
C LEU A 378 58.54 20.24 20.60
N ASP A 379 57.79 20.06 21.69
CA ASP A 379 57.79 20.75 22.98
C ASP A 379 57.28 22.21 23.07
N HIS A 380 56.01 22.38 23.49
CA HIS A 380 55.63 22.80 24.85
C HIS A 380 54.11 22.91 25.02
#